data_AF-A0A7J6E3N7-F1
#
_entry.id   AF-A0A7J6E3N7-F1
#
_cell.length_a   1.000
_cell.length_b   1.000
_cell.length_c   1.000
_cell.angle_alpha   90.00
_cell.angle_beta   90.00
_cell.angle_gamma   90.00
#
_symmetry.space_group_name_H-M   'P 1'
#
loop_
_entity.id
_entity.type
_entity.pdbx_description
1 polymer ?
#
loop_
_entity_poly.entity_id
_entity_poly.type
_entity_poly.pdbx_seq_one_letter_code
_entity_poly.pdbx_strand_id
1 'polypeptide(L)'
;RVENCLSKVEQSPSESMQSALSPSLKALVDETLLGHTNVDIKVAVASCISEITRITAPDAPYDDDQMKEVFRFIVSSFENLCDKSSRSYTKRTSILETVAKVRSCVVMLDLECDALILEMFQHFLKRN
;
A
#
# COMPACT_ATOMS: atom_id res chain seq x y z
N ARG A 1 -11.91 8.79 -3.16
CA ARG A 1 -12.91 9.18 -2.11
C ARG A 1 -12.61 8.48 -0.79
N VAL A 2 -12.45 7.15 -0.78
CA VAL A 2 -12.06 6.39 0.43
C VAL A 2 -10.63 6.72 0.87
N GLU A 3 -9.66 6.74 -0.05
CA GLU A 3 -8.27 7.07 0.30
C GLU A 3 -8.13 8.44 0.98
N ASN A 4 -8.89 9.44 0.52
CA ASN A 4 -8.88 10.79 1.09
C ASN A 4 -9.48 10.86 2.51
N CYS A 5 -10.32 9.90 2.89
CA CYS A 5 -10.79 9.78 4.26
C CYS A 5 -9.71 9.14 5.13
N LEU A 6 -9.09 8.06 4.65
CA LEU A 6 -8.01 7.35 5.35
C LEU A 6 -6.79 8.26 5.58
N SER A 7 -6.43 9.10 4.62
CA SER A 7 -5.30 10.03 4.73
C SER A 7 -5.44 11.08 5.85
N LYS A 8 -6.66 11.29 6.35
CA LYS A 8 -6.94 12.21 7.47
C LYS A 8 -6.93 11.52 8.82
N VAL A 9 -6.86 10.19 8.87
CA VAL A 9 -6.82 9.43 10.12
C VAL A 9 -5.38 9.38 10.61
N GLU A 10 -5.16 9.82 11.84
CA GLU A 10 -3.83 9.77 12.46
C GLU A 10 -3.40 8.33 12.76
N GLN A 11 -2.11 8.15 13.05
CA GLN A 11 -1.59 6.84 13.45
C GLN A 11 -2.09 6.50 14.86
N SER A 12 -2.24 5.20 15.15
CA SER A 12 -2.75 4.71 16.43
C SER A 12 -4.08 5.36 16.82
N PRO A 13 -5.13 5.27 15.98
CA PRO A 13 -6.39 5.96 16.23
C PRO A 13 -7.15 5.34 17.42
N SER A 14 -8.19 6.03 17.90
CA SER A 14 -9.03 5.54 19.00
C SER A 14 -9.65 4.17 18.71
N GLU A 15 -9.99 3.40 19.74
CA GLU A 15 -10.64 2.08 19.61
C GLU A 15 -11.92 2.13 18.77
N SER A 16 -12.72 3.20 18.92
CA SER A 16 -13.91 3.44 18.11
C SER A 16 -13.60 3.55 16.63
N MET A 17 -12.46 4.17 16.29
CA MET A 17 -12.03 4.31 14.90
C MET A 17 -11.36 3.06 14.36
N GLN A 18 -10.59 2.34 15.16
CA GLN A 18 -10.12 1.00 14.80
C GLN A 18 -11.30 0.07 14.47
N SER A 19 -12.34 0.10 15.30
CA SER A 19 -13.57 -0.68 15.08
C SER A 19 -14.27 -0.28 13.77
N ALA A 20 -14.34 1.02 13.46
CA ALA A 20 -14.92 1.51 12.22
C ALA A 20 -14.09 1.13 10.97
N LEU A 21 -12.76 0.98 11.12
CA LEU A 21 -11.86 0.59 10.03
C LEU A 21 -11.82 -0.93 9.80
N SER A 22 -12.20 -1.75 10.80
CA SER A 22 -12.13 -3.22 10.74
C SER A 22 -12.77 -3.85 9.48
N PRO A 23 -13.95 -3.41 9.00
CA PRO A 23 -14.51 -3.93 7.75
C PRO A 23 -13.64 -3.62 6.53
N SER A 24 -13.02 -2.44 6.48
CA SER A 24 -12.14 -2.04 5.38
C SER A 24 -10.84 -2.82 5.40
N LEU A 25 -10.25 -3.03 6.58
CA LEU A 25 -9.07 -3.88 6.78
C LEU A 25 -9.26 -5.27 6.15
N LYS A 26 -10.40 -5.91 6.45
CA LYS A 26 -10.73 -7.25 5.91
C LYS A 26 -10.99 -7.23 4.42
N ALA A 27 -11.76 -6.25 3.93
CA ALA A 27 -12.13 -6.19 2.52
C ALA A 27 -10.92 -5.90 1.60
N LEU A 28 -9.95 -5.09 2.05
CA LEU A 28 -8.83 -4.67 1.21
C LEU A 28 -7.84 -5.79 0.87
N VAL A 29 -7.82 -6.87 1.64
CA VAL A 29 -6.99 -8.07 1.38
C VAL A 29 -7.79 -9.22 0.76
N ASP A 30 -9.04 -8.97 0.39
CA ASP A 30 -9.85 -9.94 -0.33
C ASP A 30 -9.27 -10.21 -1.73
N GLU A 31 -9.25 -11.48 -2.14
CA GLU A 31 -8.67 -11.93 -3.40
C GLU A 31 -9.30 -11.25 -4.62
N THR A 32 -10.57 -10.84 -4.54
CA THR A 32 -11.24 -10.15 -5.65
C THR A 32 -10.66 -8.75 -5.91
N LEU A 33 -10.21 -8.05 -4.87
CA LEU A 33 -9.57 -6.74 -5.00
C LEU A 33 -8.09 -6.86 -5.36
N LEU A 34 -7.38 -7.82 -4.74
CA LEU A 34 -5.96 -8.05 -5.02
C LEU A 34 -5.74 -8.63 -6.43
N GLY A 35 -6.68 -9.45 -6.91
CA GLY A 35 -6.69 -10.07 -8.24
C GLY A 35 -7.32 -9.23 -9.34
N HIS A 36 -7.71 -7.98 -9.07
CA HIS A 36 -8.40 -7.15 -10.05
C HIS A 36 -7.49 -6.82 -11.25
N THR A 37 -8.00 -6.89 -12.48
CA THR A 37 -7.20 -6.71 -13.71
C THR A 37 -6.98 -5.25 -14.11
N ASN A 38 -7.92 -4.36 -13.77
CA ASN A 38 -7.80 -2.93 -14.06
C ASN A 38 -6.73 -2.26 -13.17
N VAL A 39 -5.70 -1.71 -13.81
CA VAL A 39 -4.55 -1.05 -13.17
C VAL A 39 -4.96 0.12 -12.26
N ASP A 40 -5.90 0.97 -12.68
CA ASP A 40 -6.32 2.12 -11.87
C ASP A 40 -7.04 1.68 -10.60
N ILE A 41 -7.80 0.57 -10.67
CA ILE A 41 -8.43 -0.04 -9.49
C ILE A 41 -7.35 -0.61 -8.57
N LYS A 42 -6.35 -1.32 -9.11
CA LYS A 42 -5.24 -1.83 -8.30
C LYS A 42 -4.50 -0.71 -7.55
N VAL A 43 -4.18 0.38 -8.25
CA VAL A 43 -3.50 1.55 -7.63
C VAL A 43 -4.40 2.21 -6.58
N ALA A 44 -5.71 2.31 -6.81
CA ALA A 44 -6.63 2.86 -5.80
C ALA A 44 -6.72 1.98 -4.55
N VAL A 45 -6.76 0.65 -4.71
CA VAL A 45 -6.74 -0.31 -3.59
C VAL A 45 -5.41 -0.23 -2.86
N ALA A 46 -4.28 -0.19 -3.58
CA ALA A 46 -2.95 -0.07 -3.00
C ALA A 46 -2.78 1.22 -2.19
N SER A 47 -3.36 2.33 -2.66
CA SER A 47 -3.42 3.59 -1.93
C SER A 47 -4.24 3.51 -0.64
N CYS A 48 -5.32 2.73 -0.62
CA CYS A 48 -6.08 2.50 0.61
C CYS A 48 -5.29 1.60 1.59
N ILE A 49 -4.66 0.54 1.09
CA ILE A 49 -3.84 -0.38 1.89
C ILE A 49 -2.62 0.35 2.50
N SER A 50 -1.95 1.21 1.72
CA SER A 50 -0.81 1.98 2.23
C SER A 50 -1.22 2.90 3.37
N GLU A 51 -2.38 3.55 3.27
CA GLU A 51 -2.90 4.38 4.36
C GLU A 51 -3.32 3.56 5.58
N ILE A 52 -3.94 2.39 5.41
CA ILE A 52 -4.25 1.49 6.52
C ILE A 52 -2.99 1.03 7.24
N THR A 53 -1.95 0.68 6.50
CA THR A 53 -0.63 0.32 7.05
C THR A 53 -0.04 1.50 7.84
N ARG A 54 -0.19 2.73 7.35
CA ARG A 54 0.23 3.93 8.08
C ARG A 54 -0.56 4.16 9.36
N ILE A 55 -1.88 4.02 9.30
CA ILE A 55 -2.78 4.25 10.44
C ILE A 55 -2.49 3.26 11.56
N THR A 56 -2.22 2.00 11.21
CA THR A 56 -1.99 0.91 12.17
C THR A 56 -0.57 0.86 12.71
N ALA A 57 0.41 1.40 11.97
CA ALA A 57 1.79 1.51 12.45
C ALA A 57 1.87 2.17 13.86
N PRO A 58 2.72 1.64 14.76
CA PRO A 58 3.77 0.65 14.52
C PRO A 58 3.28 -0.80 14.43
N ASP A 59 2.02 -1.07 14.77
CA ASP A 59 1.46 -2.43 14.73
C ASP A 59 1.10 -2.82 13.29
N ALA A 60 1.42 -4.07 12.91
CA ALA A 60 1.06 -4.57 11.60
C ALA A 60 -0.48 -4.81 11.52
N PRO A 61 -1.15 -4.38 10.44
CA PRO A 61 -2.58 -4.62 10.28
C PRO A 61 -2.95 -6.08 10.00
N TYR A 62 -1.97 -6.89 9.61
CA TYR A 62 -2.12 -8.28 9.16
C TYR A 62 -0.97 -9.15 9.68
N ASP A 63 -1.13 -10.47 9.60
CA ASP A 63 -0.04 -11.41 9.88
C ASP A 63 1.07 -11.36 8.82
N ASP A 64 2.20 -12.02 9.08
CA ASP A 64 3.39 -11.97 8.25
C ASP A 64 3.13 -12.41 6.80
N ASP A 65 2.34 -13.47 6.59
CA ASP A 65 2.08 -13.99 5.24
C ASP A 65 1.15 -13.06 4.46
N GLN A 66 0.13 -12.51 5.13
CA GLN A 66 -0.72 -11.47 4.55
C GLN A 66 0.05 -10.18 4.26
N MET A 67 0.96 -9.78 5.15
CA MET A 67 1.80 -8.60 4.95
C MET A 67 2.71 -8.75 3.73
N LYS A 68 3.25 -9.95 3.46
CA LYS A 68 4.00 -10.24 2.24
C LYS A 68 3.17 -10.01 0.99
N GLU A 69 1.92 -10.48 0.95
CA GLU A 69 1.02 -10.22 -0.19
C GLU A 69 0.66 -8.74 -0.33
N VAL A 70 0.43 -8.06 0.79
CA VAL A 70 0.19 -6.60 0.82
C VAL A 70 1.39 -5.85 0.22
N PHE A 71 2.61 -6.19 0.61
CA PHE A 71 3.81 -5.54 0.06
C PHE A 71 3.99 -5.84 -1.42
N ARG A 72 3.75 -7.08 -1.88
CA ARG A 72 3.74 -7.40 -3.33
C ARG A 72 2.75 -6.53 -4.09
N PHE A 73 1.56 -6.38 -3.54
CA PHE A 73 0.51 -5.58 -4.16
C PHE A 73 0.89 -4.09 -4.22
N ILE A 74 1.42 -3.53 -3.12
CA ILE A 74 1.94 -2.15 -3.07
C ILE A 74 3.08 -1.97 -4.08
N VAL A 75 4.05 -2.88 -4.15
CA VAL A 75 5.19 -2.78 -5.08
C VAL A 75 4.71 -2.83 -6.53
N SER A 76 3.75 -3.69 -6.87
CA SER A 76 3.15 -3.73 -8.21
C SER A 76 2.48 -2.41 -8.60
N SER A 77 2.02 -1.62 -7.62
CA SER A 77 1.47 -0.29 -7.84
C SER A 77 2.52 0.76 -8.22
N PHE A 78 3.81 0.41 -8.28
CA PHE A 78 4.86 1.28 -8.84
C PHE A 78 5.18 0.96 -10.31
N GLU A 79 4.55 -0.03 -10.91
CA GLU A 79 4.69 -0.26 -12.35
C GLU A 79 4.30 0.99 -13.15
N ASN A 80 5.12 1.39 -14.12
CA ASN A 80 4.95 2.62 -14.91
C ASN A 80 4.93 3.91 -14.06
N LEU A 81 5.57 3.94 -12.88
CA LEU A 81 5.72 5.15 -12.08
C LEU A 81 6.38 6.30 -12.86
N CYS A 82 7.23 6.00 -13.85
CA CYS A 82 7.85 6.99 -14.73
C CYS A 82 6.85 7.75 -15.63
N ASP A 83 5.65 7.19 -15.87
CA ASP A 83 4.62 7.82 -16.70
C ASP A 83 3.84 8.89 -15.90
N LYS A 84 4.34 10.13 -15.98
CA LYS A 84 3.72 11.32 -15.38
C LYS A 84 2.39 11.71 -16.02
N SER A 85 2.07 11.18 -17.21
CA SER A 85 0.80 11.45 -17.89
C SER A 85 -0.33 10.52 -17.41
N SER A 86 0.01 9.42 -16.75
CA SER A 86 -0.95 8.49 -16.16
C SER A 86 -1.84 9.21 -15.15
N ARG A 87 -3.16 8.98 -15.24
CA ARG A 87 -4.12 9.45 -14.24
C ARG A 87 -3.86 8.92 -12.83
N SER A 88 -3.11 7.82 -12.73
CA SER A 88 -2.75 7.16 -11.48
C SER A 88 -1.44 7.69 -10.89
N TYR A 89 -0.68 8.53 -11.61
CA TYR A 89 0.64 9.01 -11.20
C TYR A 89 0.64 9.59 -9.78
N THR A 90 -0.28 10.52 -9.48
CA THR A 90 -0.39 11.15 -8.16
C THR A 90 -0.69 10.16 -7.04
N LYS A 91 -1.45 9.09 -7.34
CA LYS A 91 -1.70 8.03 -6.35
C LYS A 91 -0.44 7.20 -6.12
N ARG A 92 0.28 6.84 -7.19
CA ARG A 92 1.54 6.08 -7.06
C ARG A 92 2.58 6.87 -6.27
N THR A 93 2.70 8.18 -6.48
CA THR A 93 3.61 9.02 -5.67
C THR A 93 3.17 9.09 -4.21
N SER A 94 1.87 9.22 -3.93
CA SER A 94 1.35 9.21 -2.56
C SER A 94 1.59 7.86 -1.86
N ILE A 95 1.44 6.73 -2.55
CA ILE A 95 1.78 5.40 -2.01
C ILE A 95 3.27 5.35 -1.64
N LEU A 96 4.15 5.85 -2.53
CA LEU A 96 5.59 5.87 -2.28
C LEU A 96 5.95 6.74 -1.08
N GLU A 97 5.34 7.92 -0.95
CA GLU A 97 5.50 8.79 0.22
C GLU A 97 5.09 8.08 1.52
N THR A 98 3.97 7.36 1.51
CA THR A 98 3.50 6.61 2.68
C THR A 98 4.43 5.45 3.03
N VAL A 99 4.88 4.66 2.04
CA VAL A 99 5.88 3.59 2.19
C VAL A 99 7.16 4.11 2.84
N ALA A 100 7.66 5.27 2.39
CA ALA A 100 8.83 5.91 2.95
C ALA A 100 8.59 6.40 4.39
N LYS A 101 7.44 7.04 4.64
CA LYS A 101 7.07 7.60 5.95
C LYS A 101 7.03 6.55 7.05
N VAL A 102 6.46 5.38 6.76
CA VAL A 102 6.31 4.29 7.75
C VAL A 102 7.48 3.31 7.71
N ARG A 103 8.52 3.61 6.92
CA ARG A 103 9.72 2.79 6.75
C ARG A 103 9.38 1.35 6.36
N SER A 104 8.40 1.16 5.46
CA SER A 104 7.95 -0.18 5.04
C SER A 104 9.08 -1.07 4.52
N CYS A 105 10.17 -0.51 3.97
CA CYS A 105 11.33 -1.30 3.56
C CYS A 105 12.00 -2.03 4.71
N VAL A 106 11.99 -1.47 5.93
CA VAL A 106 12.52 -2.16 7.12
C VAL A 106 11.67 -3.38 7.43
N VAL A 107 10.34 -3.22 7.43
CA VAL A 107 9.40 -4.33 7.63
C VAL A 107 9.54 -5.39 6.52
N MET A 108 9.73 -4.98 5.27
CA MET A 108 10.00 -5.92 4.18
C MET A 108 11.29 -6.72 4.39
N LEU A 109 12.34 -6.12 4.95
CA LEU A 109 13.57 -6.85 5.30
C LEU A 109 13.31 -7.83 6.45
N ASP A 110 12.58 -7.40 7.48
CA ASP A 110 12.22 -8.26 8.62
C ASP A 110 11.37 -9.48 8.19
N LEU A 111 10.57 -9.33 7.12
CA LEU A 111 9.75 -10.39 6.52
C LEU A 111 10.46 -11.16 5.38
N GLU A 112 11.77 -11.00 5.21
CA GLU A 112 12.58 -11.68 4.18
C GLU A 112 12.09 -11.42 2.73
N CYS A 113 11.62 -10.19 2.47
CA CYS A 113 11.10 -9.74 1.17
C CYS A 113 12.11 -8.94 0.33
N ASP A 114 13.40 -9.26 0.41
CA ASP A 114 14.49 -8.57 -0.28
C ASP A 114 14.25 -8.43 -1.79
N ALA A 115 13.68 -9.47 -2.41
CA ALA A 115 13.35 -9.48 -3.83
C ALA A 115 12.32 -8.39 -4.20
N LEU A 116 11.36 -8.08 -3.32
CA LEU A 116 10.36 -7.04 -3.56
C LEU A 116 10.97 -5.64 -3.47
N ILE A 117 11.95 -5.44 -2.59
CA ILE A 117 12.69 -4.18 -2.52
C ILE A 117 13.44 -3.97 -3.85
N LEU A 118 14.11 -5.01 -4.36
CA LEU A 118 14.79 -4.94 -5.66
C LEU A 118 13.81 -4.65 -6.80
N GLU A 119 12.67 -5.33 -6.85
CA GLU A 119 11.60 -5.08 -7.85
C GLU A 119 11.09 -3.64 -7.79
N MET A 120 10.85 -3.12 -6.58
CA MET A 120 10.44 -1.73 -6.38
C MET A 120 11.46 -0.74 -6.97
N PHE A 121 12.74 -0.92 -6.70
CA PHE A 121 13.78 -0.07 -7.31
C PHE A 121 13.90 -0.25 -8.83
N GLN A 122 13.67 -1.46 -9.35
CA GLN A 122 13.61 -1.67 -10.81
C GLN A 122 12.47 -0.86 -11.44
N HIS A 123 11.30 -0.78 -10.80
CA HIS A 123 10.22 0.10 -11.27
C HIS A 123 10.63 1.58 -11.30
N PHE A 124 11.42 2.04 -10.34
CA PHE A 124 11.88 3.43 -10.29
C PHE A 124 12.95 3.76 -11.33
N LEU A 125 13.79 2.78 -11.66
CA LEU A 125 14.92 2.94 -12.58
C LEU A 125 14.57 2.60 -14.03
N LYS A 126 13.41 1.99 -14.29
CA LYS A 126 12.90 1.78 -15.65
C LYS A 126 12.77 3.12 -16.36
N ARG A 127 13.52 3.26 -17.46
CA ARG A 127 13.52 4.43 -18.33
C ARG A 127 12.53 4.16 -19.47
N ASN A 128 11.67 5.13 -19.78
CA ASN A 128 10.88 5.15 -21.01
C ASN A 128 11.78 5.25 -22.24
#